data_AF-A0A951NI35-F1
#
_entry.id   AF-A0A951NI35-F1
#
_cell.length_a   1.000
_cell.length_b   1.000
_cell.length_c   1.000
_cell.angle_alpha   90.00
_cell.angle_beta   90.00
_cell.angle_gamma   90.00
#
_symmetry.space_group_name_H-M   'P 1'
#
loop_
_entity.id
_entity.type
_entity.pdbx_description
1 polymer ?
#
loop_
_entity_poly.entity_id
_entity_poly.type
_entity_poly.pdbx_seq_one_letter_code
_entity_poly.pdbx_strand_id
1 'polypeptide(L)'
;MQWVAAVGVLTLAGCLTAEPEARSGPEALSVATAEVPVPAPVASAPAPAVPAAVPAPDRARPPVVVPVRELGERRRPDVLVTRAEPLPPESINQLAALSPEGGAVTFRAGIVRIGDKDVRAVGVDPSTFRAFTAEGTAEATAVWESIARGEVVASHEAGQALALTLGQAVPVAAPGTAPLSLRLGALATTGVPGADLVVGEETAQALGLPMSTAMLLTAG
;
A
#
# COMPACT_ATOMS: atom_id res chain seq x y z
N MET A 1 -4.08 48.20 22.36
CA MET A 1 -5.27 47.92 21.51
C MET A 1 -6.11 46.84 22.18
N GLN A 2 -7.24 47.21 22.80
CA GLN A 2 -8.27 46.29 23.28
C GLN A 2 -9.27 46.05 22.16
N TRP A 3 -9.63 44.79 21.87
CA TRP A 3 -10.87 44.45 21.17
C TRP A 3 -11.61 43.37 21.97
N VAL A 4 -12.90 43.62 22.18
CA VAL A 4 -13.83 42.91 23.07
C VAL A 4 -14.80 42.08 22.22
N ALA A 5 -15.05 40.85 22.68
CA ALA A 5 -16.24 39.99 22.57
C ALA A 5 -17.02 39.84 21.25
N ALA A 6 -17.34 38.57 20.93
CA ALA A 6 -18.71 38.19 20.55
C ALA A 6 -19.00 36.74 20.95
N VAL A 7 -20.01 36.59 21.79
CA VAL A 7 -20.67 35.35 22.23
C VAL A 7 -21.66 34.92 21.14
N GLY A 8 -21.76 33.61 20.88
CA GLY A 8 -22.83 33.03 20.08
C GLY A 8 -23.20 31.65 20.61
N VAL A 9 -24.19 31.60 21.50
CA VAL A 9 -24.91 30.39 21.92
C VAL A 9 -26.24 30.37 21.17
N LEU A 10 -26.60 29.26 20.51
CA LEU A 10 -27.99 28.97 20.18
C LEU A 10 -28.27 27.46 20.23
N THR A 11 -29.41 27.13 20.80
CA THR A 11 -29.87 25.83 21.32
C THR A 11 -30.81 25.06 20.37
N LEU A 12 -30.68 23.72 20.45
CA LEU A 12 -31.63 22.59 20.24
C LEU A 12 -33.06 22.81 19.71
N ALA A 13 -33.50 21.94 18.78
CA ALA A 13 -34.81 21.24 18.80
C ALA A 13 -34.96 20.26 17.60
N GLY A 14 -35.51 19.06 17.82
CA GLY A 14 -36.11 18.24 16.74
C GLY A 14 -36.17 16.73 17.00
N CYS A 15 -37.27 16.27 17.58
CA CYS A 15 -37.59 14.88 17.93
C CYS A 15 -37.85 13.91 16.74
N LEU A 16 -37.67 12.63 17.09
CA LEU A 16 -38.10 11.37 16.48
C LEU A 16 -39.51 11.32 15.83
N THR A 17 -39.67 10.27 15.01
CA THR A 17 -40.86 9.49 14.54
C THR A 17 -41.00 9.52 13.01
N ALA A 18 -41.24 8.44 12.25
CA ALA A 18 -41.69 7.08 12.54
C ALA A 18 -41.33 6.12 11.36
N GLU A 19 -41.19 4.82 11.65
CA GLU A 19 -41.39 3.70 10.69
C GLU A 19 -42.90 3.52 10.42
N PRO A 20 -43.29 2.92 9.28
CA PRO A 20 -43.73 1.52 9.37
C PRO A 20 -43.33 0.60 8.21
N GLU A 21 -43.27 -0.67 8.63
CA GLU A 21 -43.11 -1.96 7.97
C GLU A 21 -44.10 -2.27 6.84
N ALA A 22 -43.65 -2.96 5.78
CA ALA A 22 -44.47 -3.92 5.04
C ALA A 22 -43.62 -4.96 4.29
N ARG A 23 -43.64 -6.20 4.80
CA ARG A 23 -43.25 -7.45 4.13
C ARG A 23 -44.23 -7.75 3.00
N SER A 24 -43.78 -8.45 1.94
CA SER A 24 -44.51 -9.57 1.32
C SER A 24 -43.71 -10.23 0.18
N GLY A 25 -43.20 -11.45 0.43
CA GLY A 25 -43.60 -12.68 -0.28
C GLY A 25 -43.13 -12.95 -1.73
N PRO A 26 -42.56 -14.14 -2.03
CA PRO A 26 -42.14 -14.56 -3.37
C PRO A 26 -43.22 -15.41 -4.09
N GLU A 27 -43.40 -15.20 -5.39
CA GLU A 27 -44.16 -16.04 -6.33
C GLU A 27 -43.42 -16.03 -7.68
N ALA A 28 -43.30 -17.09 -8.47
CA ALA A 28 -43.62 -18.50 -8.32
C ALA A 28 -42.80 -19.23 -9.41
N LEU A 29 -42.40 -20.47 -9.11
CA LEU A 29 -41.85 -21.43 -10.06
C LEU A 29 -42.89 -21.74 -11.15
N SER A 30 -42.51 -21.65 -12.43
CA SER A 30 -43.30 -22.21 -13.54
C SER A 30 -42.54 -23.40 -14.13
N VAL A 31 -43.11 -24.58 -13.94
CA VAL A 31 -42.72 -25.83 -14.60
C VAL A 31 -43.78 -26.14 -15.63
N ALA A 32 -43.38 -26.35 -16.88
CA ALA A 32 -44.19 -27.04 -17.88
C ALA A 32 -43.28 -27.99 -18.65
N THR A 33 -43.67 -29.27 -18.68
CA THR A 33 -42.92 -30.40 -19.22
C THR A 33 -43.51 -30.87 -20.56
N ALA A 34 -42.60 -31.31 -21.44
CA ALA A 34 -42.70 -32.29 -22.54
C ALA A 34 -43.75 -32.15 -23.66
N GLU A 35 -43.30 -32.26 -24.93
CA GLU A 35 -43.26 -33.56 -25.63
C GLU A 35 -42.33 -33.54 -26.86
N VAL A 36 -41.79 -34.71 -27.21
CA VAL A 36 -40.75 -35.00 -28.22
C VAL A 36 -41.42 -35.49 -29.52
N PRO A 37 -40.85 -35.20 -30.70
CA PRO A 37 -40.54 -36.31 -31.61
C PRO A 37 -39.19 -36.18 -32.33
N VAL A 38 -38.45 -37.29 -32.40
CA VAL A 38 -37.28 -37.50 -33.26
C VAL A 38 -37.74 -38.20 -34.54
N PRO A 39 -37.29 -37.77 -35.73
CA PRO A 39 -36.56 -38.70 -36.61
C PRO A 39 -35.30 -38.11 -37.27
N ALA A 40 -34.30 -38.98 -37.49
CA ALA A 40 -33.01 -38.74 -38.15
C ALA A 40 -33.11 -38.74 -39.70
N PRO A 41 -31.99 -38.71 -40.46
CA PRO A 41 -30.90 -37.74 -40.51
C PRO A 41 -30.82 -37.07 -41.91
N VAL A 42 -30.54 -35.77 -42.00
CA VAL A 42 -30.25 -35.10 -43.28
C VAL A 42 -28.85 -34.51 -43.28
N ALA A 43 -28.06 -34.99 -44.25
CA ALA A 43 -26.92 -34.41 -44.96
C ALA A 43 -26.01 -33.41 -44.23
N SER A 44 -24.72 -33.76 -44.20
CA SER A 44 -23.58 -32.94 -43.75
C SER A 44 -23.68 -31.46 -44.14
N ALA A 45 -23.82 -30.61 -43.13
CA ALA A 45 -23.60 -29.17 -43.19
C ALA A 45 -22.13 -28.84 -42.82
N PRO A 46 -21.54 -27.75 -43.36
CA PRO A 46 -20.11 -27.47 -43.27
C PRO A 46 -19.65 -27.13 -41.85
N ALA A 47 -18.41 -27.48 -41.54
CA ALA A 47 -17.79 -27.24 -40.24
C ALA A 47 -17.90 -25.77 -39.80
N PRO A 48 -18.28 -25.49 -38.53
CA PRO A 48 -18.23 -24.13 -38.01
C PRO A 48 -16.76 -23.69 -37.91
N ALA A 49 -16.49 -22.49 -38.44
CA ALA A 49 -15.19 -21.83 -38.30
C ALA A 49 -14.84 -21.69 -36.81
N VAL A 50 -13.65 -22.16 -36.45
CA VAL A 50 -13.11 -22.04 -35.10
C VAL A 50 -12.95 -20.55 -34.80
N PRO A 51 -13.55 -19.99 -33.72
CA PRO A 51 -13.29 -18.61 -33.36
C PRO A 51 -11.82 -18.48 -32.98
N ALA A 52 -11.15 -17.47 -33.56
CA ALA A 52 -9.78 -17.12 -33.24
C ALA A 52 -9.63 -16.95 -31.73
N ALA A 53 -8.65 -17.64 -31.15
CA ALA A 53 -8.35 -17.56 -29.74
C ALA A 53 -8.03 -16.10 -29.37
N VAL A 54 -8.83 -15.55 -28.45
CA VAL A 54 -8.53 -14.29 -27.78
C VAL A 54 -7.20 -14.49 -27.03
N PRO A 55 -6.17 -13.66 -27.23
CA PRO A 55 -4.94 -13.78 -26.46
C PRO A 55 -5.27 -13.62 -24.98
N ALA A 56 -4.91 -14.62 -24.19
CA ALA A 56 -5.03 -14.55 -22.74
C ALA A 56 -4.24 -13.33 -22.23
N PRO A 57 -4.74 -12.62 -21.20
CA PRO A 57 -3.95 -11.58 -20.56
C PRO A 57 -2.63 -12.19 -20.11
N ASP A 58 -1.55 -11.47 -20.38
CA ASP A 58 -0.20 -11.81 -19.97
C ASP A 58 -0.24 -12.20 -18.48
N ARG A 59 0.13 -13.45 -18.16
CA ARG A 59 0.15 -13.88 -16.76
C ARG A 59 1.23 -13.03 -16.09
N ALA A 60 0.77 -12.01 -15.37
CA ALA A 60 1.64 -11.21 -14.50
C ALA A 60 2.53 -12.18 -13.73
N ARG A 61 3.83 -12.04 -13.93
CA ARG A 61 4.84 -12.85 -13.24
C ARG A 61 4.51 -12.81 -11.75
N PRO A 62 4.39 -13.97 -11.06
CA PRO A 62 4.16 -13.94 -9.63
C PRO A 62 5.28 -13.12 -8.96
N PRO A 63 4.93 -12.20 -8.06
CA PRO A 63 5.93 -11.35 -7.41
C PRO A 63 6.98 -12.24 -6.75
N VAL A 64 8.26 -11.90 -6.96
CA VAL A 64 9.35 -12.63 -6.31
C VAL A 64 9.35 -12.20 -4.85
N VAL A 65 8.72 -13.00 -3.98
CA VAL A 65 8.75 -12.76 -2.54
C VAL A 65 10.15 -13.10 -2.04
N VAL A 66 10.94 -12.06 -1.75
CA VAL A 66 12.22 -12.23 -1.06
C VAL A 66 11.93 -12.55 0.40
N PRO A 67 12.41 -13.69 0.95
CA PRO A 67 12.18 -14.00 2.36
C PRO A 67 12.80 -12.93 3.24
N VAL A 68 12.05 -12.46 4.23
CA VAL A 68 12.57 -11.55 5.24
C VAL A 68 13.48 -12.36 6.16
N ARG A 69 14.71 -11.89 6.38
CA ARG A 69 15.66 -12.53 7.32
C ARG A 69 15.05 -12.56 8.73
N GLU A 70 15.66 -13.23 9.70
CA GLU A 70 15.41 -13.02 11.13
C GLU A 70 15.99 -11.69 11.63
N LEU A 71 15.33 -11.07 12.62
CA LEU A 71 15.76 -9.77 13.18
C LEU A 71 17.14 -9.92 13.84
N GLY A 72 18.08 -9.09 13.40
CA GLY A 72 19.40 -8.96 14.04
C GLY A 72 19.36 -8.02 15.24
N GLU A 73 20.52 -7.48 15.59
CA GLU A 73 20.59 -6.42 16.60
C GLU A 73 19.82 -5.17 16.12
N ARG A 74 18.97 -4.61 17.00
CA ARG A 74 18.32 -3.32 16.71
C ARG A 74 19.35 -2.19 16.66
N ARG A 75 19.09 -1.22 15.80
CA ARG A 75 19.92 -0.05 15.54
C ARG A 75 19.14 1.20 15.90
N ARG A 76 19.82 2.19 16.49
CA ARG A 76 19.22 3.51 16.73
C ARG A 76 19.34 4.35 15.46
N PRO A 77 18.23 4.86 14.90
CA PRO A 77 18.27 5.80 13.78
C PRO A 77 18.61 7.21 14.30
N ASP A 78 19.89 7.50 14.53
CA ASP A 78 20.32 8.77 15.12
C ASP A 78 20.33 9.91 14.09
N VAL A 79 20.66 9.59 12.83
CA VAL A 79 20.72 10.56 11.74
C VAL A 79 19.98 10.05 10.52
N LEU A 80 19.11 10.91 9.96
CA LEU A 80 18.48 10.71 8.66
C LEU A 80 19.05 11.73 7.67
N VAL A 81 19.68 11.23 6.61
CA VAL A 81 20.15 12.02 5.47
C VAL A 81 19.14 11.85 4.35
N THR A 82 18.65 12.95 3.76
CA THR A 82 17.76 12.92 2.59
C THR A 82 18.18 13.93 1.53
N ARG A 83 18.01 13.57 0.25
CA ARG A 83 18.16 14.45 -0.91
C ARG A 83 17.03 14.23 -1.90
N ALA A 84 16.78 15.23 -2.75
CA ALA A 84 15.89 15.06 -3.90
C ALA A 84 16.55 14.21 -5.01
N GLU A 85 17.87 14.32 -5.14
CA GLU A 85 18.69 13.59 -6.09
C GLU A 85 19.43 12.43 -5.42
N PRO A 86 19.80 11.36 -6.17
CA PRO A 86 20.58 10.26 -5.64
C PRO A 86 21.87 10.72 -4.93
N LEU A 87 22.14 10.13 -3.76
CA LEU A 87 23.40 10.32 -3.06
C LEU A 87 24.55 9.73 -3.90
N PRO A 88 25.65 10.48 -4.12
CA PRO A 88 26.83 9.93 -4.79
C PRO A 88 27.38 8.72 -4.03
N PRO A 89 27.84 7.66 -4.71
CA PRO A 89 28.39 6.47 -4.05
C PRO A 89 29.53 6.79 -3.07
N GLU A 90 30.38 7.76 -3.41
CA GLU A 90 31.46 8.22 -2.53
C GLU A 90 30.91 8.80 -1.22
N SER A 91 29.87 9.63 -1.29
CA SER A 91 29.21 10.19 -0.10
C SER A 91 28.54 9.10 0.73
N ILE A 92 27.90 8.10 0.10
CA ILE A 92 27.33 6.95 0.82
C ILE A 92 28.42 6.21 1.58
N ASN A 93 29.56 5.94 0.96
CA ASN A 93 30.68 5.24 1.59
C ASN A 93 31.29 6.05 2.75
N GLN A 94 31.50 7.35 2.55
CA GLN A 94 32.02 8.25 3.59
C GLN A 94 31.07 8.33 4.79
N LEU A 95 29.76 8.44 4.55
CA LEU A 95 28.75 8.47 5.59
C LEU A 95 28.66 7.12 6.33
N ALA A 96 28.66 6.00 5.59
CA ALA A 96 28.62 4.67 6.18
C ALA A 96 29.81 4.40 7.11
N ALA A 97 31.00 4.94 6.78
CA ALA A 97 32.19 4.81 7.61
C ALA A 97 32.12 5.55 8.96
N LEU A 98 31.13 6.44 9.14
CA LEU A 98 30.86 7.11 10.42
C LEU A 98 30.03 6.25 11.37
N SER A 99 29.47 5.14 10.89
CA SER A 99 28.63 4.23 11.67
C SER A 99 29.34 2.92 11.99
N PRO A 100 28.97 2.23 13.08
CA PRO A 100 29.42 0.86 13.32
C PRO A 100 28.94 -0.08 12.21
N GLU A 101 29.52 -1.29 12.14
CA GLU A 101 29.12 -2.29 11.14
C GLU A 101 27.61 -2.58 11.19
N GLY A 102 26.94 -2.47 10.04
CA GLY A 102 25.48 -2.61 9.95
C GLY A 102 24.70 -1.47 10.63
N GLY A 103 25.36 -0.38 11.00
CA GLY A 103 24.76 0.83 11.56
C GLY A 103 24.38 1.86 10.50
N ALA A 104 24.45 1.51 9.22
CA ALA A 104 24.04 2.37 8.11
C ALA A 104 23.17 1.61 7.11
N VAL A 105 22.12 2.25 6.61
CA VAL A 105 21.27 1.71 5.53
C VAL A 105 20.87 2.82 4.57
N THR A 106 21.04 2.58 3.27
CA THR A 106 20.62 3.46 2.18
C THR A 106 19.35 2.92 1.56
N PHE A 107 18.43 3.80 1.18
CA PHE A 107 17.10 3.42 0.67
C PHE A 107 16.51 4.52 -0.22
N ARG A 108 15.37 4.22 -0.84
CA ARG A 108 14.62 5.18 -1.67
C ARG A 108 13.73 6.03 -0.79
N ALA A 109 13.66 7.33 -1.07
CA ALA A 109 12.67 8.21 -0.48
C ALA A 109 12.15 9.21 -1.52
N GLY A 110 10.88 9.57 -1.41
CA GLY A 110 10.26 10.59 -2.26
C GLY A 110 8.86 10.95 -1.80
N ILE A 111 8.24 11.86 -2.54
CA ILE A 111 6.85 12.25 -2.32
C ILE A 111 5.97 11.43 -3.26
N VAL A 112 4.87 10.91 -2.72
CA VAL A 112 3.79 10.28 -3.47
C VAL A 112 2.48 10.90 -3.05
N ARG A 113 1.44 10.66 -3.84
CA ARG A 113 0.09 11.17 -3.63
C ARG A 113 -0.87 10.03 -3.32
N ILE A 114 -1.68 10.21 -2.29
CA ILE A 114 -2.87 9.42 -2.02
C ILE A 114 -4.06 10.38 -2.04
N GLY A 115 -4.92 10.22 -3.04
CA GLY A 115 -6.00 11.19 -3.30
C GLY A 115 -5.42 12.57 -3.66
N ASP A 116 -5.73 13.57 -2.83
CA ASP A 116 -5.30 14.96 -2.95
C ASP A 116 -4.11 15.32 -2.03
N LYS A 117 -3.61 14.36 -1.25
CA LYS A 117 -2.57 14.59 -0.24
C LYS A 117 -1.22 14.05 -0.69
N ASP A 118 -0.20 14.88 -0.56
CA ASP A 118 1.20 14.49 -0.70
C ASP A 118 1.71 13.92 0.62
N VAL A 119 2.33 12.74 0.55
CA VAL A 119 2.93 12.04 1.68
C VAL A 119 4.31 11.53 1.32
N ARG A 120 5.17 11.38 2.31
CA ARG A 120 6.52 10.88 2.08
C ARG A 120 6.53 9.35 2.14
N ALA A 121 6.93 8.75 1.02
CA ALA A 121 7.11 7.30 0.91
C ALA A 121 8.59 6.94 0.93
N VAL A 122 8.88 5.80 1.54
CA VAL A 122 10.20 5.18 1.53
C VAL A 122 10.11 3.77 0.95
N GLY A 123 11.09 3.44 0.10
CA GLY A 123 11.28 2.10 -0.45
C GLY A 123 12.49 1.46 0.18
N VAL A 124 12.32 0.29 0.80
CA VAL A 124 13.34 -0.29 1.68
C VAL A 124 13.56 -1.78 1.42
N ASP A 125 14.72 -2.28 1.82
CA ASP A 125 14.91 -3.71 2.09
C ASP A 125 14.34 -4.03 3.49
N PRO A 126 13.32 -4.90 3.60
CA PRO A 126 12.65 -5.18 4.87
C PRO A 126 13.55 -5.91 5.88
N SER A 127 14.56 -6.64 5.42
CA SER A 127 15.47 -7.39 6.29
C SER A 127 16.47 -6.48 6.99
N THR A 128 16.99 -5.47 6.30
CA THR A 128 17.98 -4.53 6.84
C THR A 128 17.33 -3.32 7.51
N PHE A 129 16.28 -2.77 6.92
CA PHE A 129 15.67 -1.53 7.42
C PHE A 129 14.96 -1.70 8.75
N ARG A 130 14.35 -2.86 9.00
CA ARG A 130 13.58 -3.09 10.23
C ARG A 130 14.39 -2.93 11.52
N ALA A 131 15.70 -3.16 11.46
CA ALA A 131 16.58 -2.99 12.61
C ALA A 131 16.59 -1.54 13.11
N PHE A 132 16.32 -0.56 12.23
CA PHE A 132 16.29 0.86 12.53
C PHE A 132 14.93 1.38 13.01
N THR A 133 13.95 0.50 13.21
CA THR A 133 12.61 0.91 13.63
C THR A 133 12.38 0.80 15.13
N ALA A 134 11.35 1.50 15.61
CA ALA A 134 10.93 1.47 17.00
C ALA A 134 10.68 0.04 17.52
N GLU A 135 10.82 -0.12 18.83
CA GLU A 135 10.44 -1.37 19.53
C GLU A 135 9.00 -1.77 19.22
N GLY A 136 8.77 -3.07 19.09
CA GLY A 136 7.50 -3.65 18.68
C GLY A 136 7.36 -3.70 17.16
N THR A 137 7.72 -2.63 16.44
CA THR A 137 7.68 -2.61 14.97
C THR A 137 8.81 -3.45 14.38
N ALA A 138 10.03 -3.35 14.93
CA ALA A 138 11.17 -4.12 14.45
C ALA A 138 10.94 -5.64 14.54
N GLU A 139 10.29 -6.09 15.63
CA GLU A 139 9.98 -7.49 15.94
C GLU A 139 8.72 -8.01 15.23
N ALA A 140 7.87 -7.12 14.71
CA ALA A 140 6.63 -7.50 14.05
C ALA A 140 6.87 -8.07 12.64
N THR A 141 7.27 -9.34 12.57
CA THR A 141 7.57 -10.07 11.32
C THR A 141 6.47 -9.90 10.25
N ALA A 142 5.20 -9.92 10.64
CA ALA A 142 4.07 -9.75 9.71
C ALA A 142 4.07 -8.40 8.95
N VAL A 143 4.56 -7.33 9.58
CA VAL A 143 4.73 -6.00 8.94
C VAL A 143 5.78 -6.08 7.84
N TRP A 144 6.91 -6.71 8.12
CA TRP A 144 8.03 -6.80 7.18
C TRP A 144 7.75 -7.80 6.05
N GLU A 145 7.05 -8.89 6.33
CA GLU A 145 6.56 -9.81 5.30
C GLU A 145 5.53 -9.15 4.39
N SER A 146 4.70 -8.23 4.92
CA SER A 146 3.77 -7.43 4.13
C SER A 146 4.52 -6.58 3.10
N ILE A 147 5.56 -5.87 3.55
CA ILE A 147 6.46 -5.10 2.69
C ILE A 147 7.11 -6.00 1.63
N ALA A 148 7.60 -7.19 2.03
CA ALA A 148 8.22 -8.16 1.12
C ALA A 148 7.25 -8.75 0.08
N ARG A 149 5.94 -8.78 0.37
CA ARG A 149 4.89 -9.16 -0.60
C ARG A 149 4.51 -8.01 -1.55
N GLY A 150 5.13 -6.84 -1.41
CA GLY A 150 4.84 -5.66 -2.22
C GLY A 150 3.64 -4.83 -1.74
N GLU A 151 3.14 -5.10 -0.53
CA GLU A 151 2.09 -4.31 0.10
C GLU A 151 2.66 -2.99 0.66
N VAL A 152 1.77 -2.02 0.93
CA VAL A 152 2.14 -0.77 1.58
C VAL A 152 1.84 -0.84 3.08
N VAL A 153 2.78 -0.34 3.87
CA VAL A 153 2.60 -0.12 5.31
C VAL A 153 2.55 1.38 5.55
N ALA A 154 1.53 1.87 6.24
CA ALA A 154 1.43 3.29 6.58
C ALA A 154 1.77 3.53 8.05
N SER A 155 2.26 4.72 8.38
CA SER A 155 2.33 5.15 9.78
C SER A 155 0.92 5.23 10.38
N HIS A 156 0.82 5.12 11.71
CA HIS A 156 -0.47 5.30 12.38
C HIS A 156 -1.04 6.70 12.12
N GLU A 157 -0.20 7.74 12.11
CA GLU A 157 -0.66 9.11 11.84
C GLU A 157 -1.16 9.25 10.40
N ALA A 158 -0.43 8.72 9.42
CA ALA A 158 -0.80 8.76 8.02
C ALA A 158 -2.09 7.95 7.76
N GLY A 159 -2.20 6.76 8.34
CA GLY A 159 -3.40 5.92 8.26
C GLY A 159 -4.64 6.65 8.76
N GLN A 160 -4.54 7.34 9.90
CA GLN A 160 -5.63 8.15 10.45
C GLN A 160 -5.94 9.38 9.59
N ALA A 161 -4.92 10.16 9.22
CA ALA A 161 -5.07 11.41 8.47
C ALA A 161 -5.62 11.19 7.05
N LEU A 162 -5.34 10.03 6.44
CA LEU A 162 -5.82 9.63 5.12
C LEU A 162 -7.05 8.71 5.16
N ALA A 163 -7.55 8.37 6.36
CA ALA A 163 -8.63 7.40 6.56
C ALA A 163 -8.39 6.05 5.84
N LEU A 164 -7.15 5.55 5.86
CA LEU A 164 -6.80 4.27 5.23
C LEU A 164 -7.38 3.11 6.02
N THR A 165 -7.89 2.11 5.31
CA THR A 165 -8.46 0.90 5.91
C THR A 165 -7.56 -0.30 5.61
N LEU A 166 -7.18 -1.03 6.66
CA LEU A 166 -6.31 -2.20 6.54
C LEU A 166 -6.93 -3.27 5.63
N GLY A 167 -6.10 -3.84 4.75
CA GLY A 167 -6.48 -4.81 3.74
C GLY A 167 -7.14 -4.24 2.49
N GLN A 168 -7.44 -2.94 2.44
CA GLN A 168 -8.00 -2.29 1.25
C GLN A 168 -6.91 -1.82 0.28
N ALA A 169 -7.31 -1.62 -0.96
CA ALA A 169 -6.45 -1.06 -1.99
C ALA A 169 -6.34 0.46 -1.81
N VAL A 170 -5.11 0.97 -1.90
CA VAL A 170 -4.73 2.37 -1.77
C VAL A 170 -4.12 2.82 -3.11
N PRO A 171 -4.75 3.77 -3.82
CA PRO A 171 -4.15 4.34 -5.03
C PRO A 171 -3.01 5.28 -4.63
N VAL A 172 -1.79 4.92 -5.02
CA VAL A 172 -0.56 5.68 -4.75
C VAL A 172 0.05 6.11 -6.07
N ALA A 173 0.27 7.42 -6.26
CA ALA A 173 0.88 7.95 -7.48
C ALA A 173 2.13 8.77 -7.15
N ALA A 174 3.23 8.60 -7.89
CA ALA A 174 4.26 9.62 -7.90
C ALA A 174 3.75 10.87 -8.65
N PRO A 175 4.28 12.07 -8.35
CA PRO A 175 3.93 13.30 -9.05
C PRO A 175 4.02 13.13 -10.57
N GLY A 176 2.92 13.43 -11.28
CA GLY A 176 2.86 13.34 -12.75
C GLY A 176 2.72 11.94 -13.33
N THR A 177 2.46 10.91 -12.51
CA THR A 177 2.30 9.51 -12.96
C THR A 177 0.88 9.00 -12.69
N ALA A 178 0.51 7.89 -13.36
CA ALA A 178 -0.73 7.19 -13.06
C ALA A 178 -0.65 6.48 -11.69
N PRO A 179 -1.75 6.40 -10.93
CA PRO A 179 -1.75 5.73 -9.63
C PRO A 179 -1.55 4.22 -9.77
N LEU A 180 -0.70 3.67 -8.92
CA LEU A 180 -0.56 2.25 -8.67
C LEU A 180 -1.45 1.85 -7.49
N SER A 181 -2.25 0.81 -7.66
CA SER A 181 -3.13 0.31 -6.59
C SER A 181 -2.36 -0.67 -5.70
N LEU A 182 -2.11 -0.29 -4.44
CA LEU A 182 -1.35 -1.08 -3.48
C LEU A 182 -2.23 -1.50 -2.30
N ARG A 183 -2.16 -2.76 -1.88
CA ARG A 183 -2.90 -3.21 -0.69
C ARG A 183 -2.26 -2.65 0.57
N LEU A 184 -3.04 -2.03 1.47
CA LEU A 184 -2.59 -1.63 2.79
C LEU A 184 -2.45 -2.89 3.67
N GLY A 185 -1.23 -3.32 3.92
CA GLY A 185 -0.98 -4.57 4.64
C GLY A 185 -0.83 -4.40 6.14
N ALA A 186 -0.35 -3.25 6.60
CA ALA A 186 -0.26 -2.93 8.03
C ALA A 186 -0.30 -1.41 8.31
N LEU A 187 -0.60 -1.08 9.57
CA LEU A 187 -0.30 0.22 10.17
C LEU A 187 0.80 0.02 11.20
N ALA A 188 1.92 0.72 11.05
CA ALA A 188 3.07 0.56 11.92
C ALA A 188 3.85 1.87 12.07
N THR A 189 4.19 2.21 13.31
CA THR A 189 5.04 3.38 13.58
C THR A 189 6.49 2.93 13.47
N THR A 190 7.18 3.34 12.42
CA THR A 190 8.60 3.01 12.23
C THR A 190 9.52 3.79 13.16
N GLY A 191 9.08 4.96 13.67
CA GLY A 191 9.93 5.86 14.44
C GLY A 191 10.98 6.59 13.61
N VAL A 192 10.98 6.40 12.28
CA VAL A 192 11.84 7.12 11.34
C VAL A 192 11.11 8.40 10.91
N PRO A 193 11.69 9.59 11.14
CA PRO A 193 11.04 10.85 10.77
C PRO A 193 10.70 10.90 9.28
N GLY A 194 9.43 11.20 8.96
CA GLY A 194 8.96 11.36 7.58
C GLY A 194 8.79 10.06 6.80
N ALA A 195 8.64 8.90 7.43
CA ALA A 195 8.24 7.68 6.73
C ALA A 195 6.73 7.45 6.88
N ASP A 196 5.91 8.20 6.13
CA ASP A 196 4.45 8.07 6.17
C ASP A 196 3.99 6.75 5.55
N LEU A 197 4.67 6.33 4.48
CA LEU A 197 4.46 5.05 3.79
C LEU A 197 5.79 4.31 3.64
N VAL A 198 5.76 3.00 3.87
CA VAL A 198 6.89 2.09 3.69
C VAL A 198 6.47 1.01 2.70
N VAL A 199 7.28 0.80 1.68
CA VAL A 199 7.10 -0.25 0.66
C VAL A 199 8.43 -0.96 0.40
N GLY A 200 8.38 -2.11 -0.26
CA GLY A 200 9.60 -2.81 -0.69
C GLY A 200 10.31 -2.06 -1.82
N GLU A 201 11.60 -2.34 -2.02
CA GLU A 201 12.42 -1.77 -3.10
C GLU A 201 11.77 -1.89 -4.49
N GLU A 202 11.22 -3.05 -4.84
CA GLU A 202 10.56 -3.28 -6.14
C GLU A 202 9.31 -2.40 -6.31
N THR A 203 8.46 -2.34 -5.28
CA THR A 203 7.27 -1.49 -5.29
C THR A 203 7.65 -0.01 -5.37
N ALA A 204 8.67 0.43 -4.65
CA ALA A 204 9.18 1.79 -4.73
C ALA A 204 9.75 2.13 -6.11
N GLN A 205 10.44 1.18 -6.76
CA GLN A 205 10.88 1.34 -8.14
C GLN A 205 9.70 1.46 -9.10
N ALA A 206 8.66 0.64 -8.94
CA ALA A 206 7.45 0.71 -9.75
C ALA A 206 6.68 2.04 -9.56
N LEU A 207 6.72 2.61 -8.35
CA LEU A 207 6.21 3.95 -8.07
C LEU A 207 7.11 5.07 -8.62
N GLY A 208 8.31 4.78 -9.11
CA GLY A 208 9.24 5.79 -9.62
C GLY A 208 10.02 6.54 -8.54
N LEU A 209 10.13 5.99 -7.32
CA LEU A 209 10.94 6.60 -6.28
C LEU A 209 12.43 6.56 -6.66
N PRO A 210 13.15 7.69 -6.57
CA PRO A 210 14.56 7.76 -6.96
C PRO A 210 15.44 6.88 -6.05
N MET A 211 16.48 6.29 -6.64
CA MET A 211 17.43 5.44 -5.91
C MET A 211 18.30 6.26 -4.97
N SER A 212 18.63 5.66 -3.82
CA SER A 212 19.66 6.15 -2.91
C SER A 212 19.48 7.61 -2.50
N THR A 213 18.24 8.07 -2.32
CA THR A 213 17.93 9.45 -1.90
C THR A 213 17.83 9.62 -0.40
N ALA A 214 17.86 8.53 0.37
CA ALA A 214 17.88 8.59 1.82
C ALA A 214 18.85 7.57 2.44
N MET A 215 19.36 7.91 3.61
CA MET A 215 20.25 7.06 4.39
C MET A 215 20.02 7.27 5.89
N LEU A 216 19.94 6.18 6.64
CA LEU A 216 19.91 6.19 8.10
C LEU A 216 21.27 5.78 8.66
N LEU A 217 21.67 6.41 9.75
CA LEU A 217 22.92 6.16 10.45
C LEU A 217 22.70 6.03 11.96
N THR A 218 23.45 5.12 12.56
CA THR A 218 23.67 5.03 14.02
C THR A 218 24.99 5.73 14.36
N ALA A 219 24.97 6.62 15.35
CA ALA A 219 26.10 7.43 15.76
C ALA A 219 26.87 6.85 16.98
N GLY A 220 26.33 5.82 17.65
CA GLY A 220 26.94 5.17 18.82
C GLY A 220 26.28 5.57 20.13
#